data_AF-A0A6G8RS69-F1
#
_entry.id   AF-A0A6G8RS69-F1
#
_cell.length_a   1.000
_cell.length_b   1.000
_cell.length_c   1.000
_cell.angle_alpha   90.00
_cell.angle_beta   90.00
_cell.angle_gamma   90.00
#
_symmetry.space_group_name_H-M   'P 1'
#
loop_
_entity.id
_entity.type
_entity.pdbx_description
1 polymer ?
#
loop_
_entity_poly.entity_id
_entity_poly.type
_entity_poly.pdbx_seq_one_letter_code
_entity_poly.pdbx_strand_id
1 'polypeptide(L)'
;MDIFLKFSQENKVFFSEKNFNGEGFIEEFGVVRGKLDGRFYLGAYSLIEHGVICKNTFVGRFSIIERNCYIGRKIDRSAFSNHNFVYGESITSNFTDSYYSKIKSKRFYYEKDQICFIGNDVRVGQNSVINEGVEIGDGALIYPNSYVLDNIPPYAIVSGSPAKVIGYRFDEDLIAKHLASKWWKYDISQFFDDRTDLVNDFKFIKDLDFKKITKLNLKKYYLNTHKSIYKINVYETAVIGPSHIQIWQKKWFDGKIADPSFYLLPIPAMALTSDQSKRMIEWWLENFKKIILFVPDFRIGNTTIDNERKDSRFINHKFVGHDNDLKCYSEGVKRLNFYSQKKGIYFLFWCLYGRESLNRVRGKFINNNGSYNHPIWNYYYLINKFKDNSIDVSTYFEDIESHIVDDSIHPNDKCYAILDRIMISYLDTINQ
;
A
#
# COMPACT_ATOMS: atom_id res chain seq x y z
N MET A 1 0.41 33.45 -8.54
CA MET A 1 -0.20 32.32 -9.26
C MET A 1 0.17 31.07 -8.47
N ASP A 2 -0.83 30.35 -7.96
CA ASP A 2 -0.67 29.14 -7.14
C ASP A 2 0.24 28.15 -7.88
N ILE A 3 1.30 27.67 -7.21
CA ILE A 3 2.31 26.77 -7.77
C ILE A 3 1.65 25.54 -8.39
N PHE A 4 0.53 25.09 -7.82
CA PHE A 4 -0.20 23.92 -8.28
C PHE A 4 -1.11 24.18 -9.48
N LEU A 5 -1.67 25.39 -9.65
CA LEU A 5 -2.43 25.77 -10.84
C LEU A 5 -1.53 25.93 -12.07
N LYS A 6 -0.35 26.52 -11.89
CA LYS A 6 0.67 26.60 -12.94
C LYS A 6 1.19 25.21 -13.30
N PHE A 7 1.49 24.38 -12.30
CA PHE A 7 1.87 22.99 -12.49
C PHE A 7 0.81 22.20 -13.26
N SER A 8 -0.47 22.33 -12.91
CA SER A 8 -1.59 21.66 -13.56
C SER A 8 -1.64 21.96 -15.07
N GLN A 9 -1.55 23.24 -15.43
CA GLN A 9 -1.58 23.68 -16.84
C GLN A 9 -0.35 23.18 -17.62
N GLU A 10 0.82 23.13 -17.00
CA GLU A 10 2.07 22.70 -17.61
C GLU A 10 2.22 21.17 -17.72
N ASN A 11 1.48 20.40 -16.91
CA ASN A 11 1.72 18.96 -16.70
C ASN A 11 0.54 18.06 -17.11
N LYS A 12 -0.44 18.57 -17.87
CA LYS A 12 -1.58 17.78 -18.38
C LYS A 12 -2.36 17.03 -17.27
N VAL A 13 -2.33 17.52 -16.04
CA VAL A 13 -3.13 17.03 -14.90
C VAL A 13 -3.96 18.20 -14.41
N PHE A 14 -5.22 17.99 -14.02
CA PHE A 14 -6.10 19.08 -13.58
C PHE A 14 -6.44 18.99 -12.10
N PHE A 15 -5.87 19.89 -11.29
CA PHE A 15 -6.16 19.99 -9.85
C PHE A 15 -5.72 21.33 -9.25
N SER A 16 -6.12 21.61 -8.00
CA SER A 16 -5.62 22.72 -7.17
C SER A 16 -5.00 22.21 -5.86
N GLU A 17 -4.17 23.03 -5.20
CA GLU A 17 -3.51 22.65 -3.92
C GLU A 17 -4.52 22.18 -2.86
N LYS A 18 -5.68 22.83 -2.79
CA LYS A 18 -6.75 22.55 -1.82
C LYS A 18 -7.36 21.16 -1.97
N ASN A 19 -7.14 20.49 -3.10
CA ASN A 19 -7.66 19.16 -3.36
C ASN A 19 -6.86 18.06 -2.62
N PHE A 20 -5.68 18.37 -2.06
CA PHE A 20 -4.79 17.35 -1.48
C PHE A 20 -4.49 17.63 -0.01
N ASN A 21 -4.47 16.55 0.77
CA ASN A 21 -3.84 16.52 2.08
C ASN A 21 -3.18 15.15 2.26
N GLY A 22 -1.86 15.10 2.26
CA GLY A 22 -1.08 13.87 2.44
C GLY A 22 -0.07 13.64 1.32
N GLU A 23 0.07 12.39 0.89
CA GLU A 23 1.11 11.99 -0.07
C GLU A 23 0.62 10.93 -1.05
N GLY A 24 1.11 10.97 -2.29
CA GLY A 24 0.66 10.04 -3.31
C GLY A 24 1.16 10.34 -4.70
N PHE A 25 0.55 9.67 -5.67
CA PHE A 25 0.89 9.79 -7.08
C PHE A 25 -0.33 10.14 -7.94
N ILE A 26 -0.10 10.87 -9.01
CA ILE A 26 -1.07 11.10 -10.08
C ILE A 26 -0.37 10.87 -11.41
N GLU A 27 -0.97 10.13 -12.32
CA GLU A 27 -0.48 10.01 -13.70
C GLU A 27 -0.97 11.18 -14.58
N GLU A 28 -0.29 11.44 -15.70
CA GLU A 28 -0.79 12.39 -16.72
C GLU A 28 -2.25 12.09 -17.09
N PHE A 29 -3.00 13.16 -17.38
CA PHE A 29 -4.43 13.13 -17.72
C PHE A 29 -5.37 12.73 -16.57
N GLY A 30 -4.87 12.57 -15.34
CA GLY A 30 -5.71 12.49 -14.16
C GLY A 30 -6.39 13.84 -13.86
N VAL A 31 -7.65 13.80 -13.40
CA VAL A 31 -8.43 14.99 -13.06
C VAL A 31 -8.98 14.86 -11.64
N VAL A 32 -8.67 15.84 -10.77
CA VAL A 32 -9.14 15.90 -9.39
C VAL A 32 -9.88 17.21 -9.13
N ARG A 33 -11.20 17.11 -9.01
CA ARG A 33 -12.10 18.21 -8.57
C ARG A 33 -12.59 18.04 -7.13
N GLY A 34 -12.50 16.83 -6.58
CA GLY A 34 -12.81 16.47 -5.20
C GLY A 34 -11.61 16.61 -4.25
N LYS A 35 -11.60 15.88 -3.14
CA LYS A 35 -10.52 15.87 -2.15
C LYS A 35 -9.87 14.49 -2.03
N LEU A 36 -8.54 14.44 -2.07
CA LEU A 36 -7.73 13.29 -1.71
C LEU A 36 -7.07 13.53 -0.35
N ASP A 37 -7.32 12.64 0.61
CA ASP A 37 -6.85 12.74 1.99
C ASP A 37 -6.07 11.49 2.41
N GLY A 38 -4.94 11.68 3.09
CA GLY A 38 -3.99 10.63 3.44
C GLY A 38 -3.20 10.16 2.23
N ARG A 39 -3.26 8.85 1.95
CA ARG A 39 -2.56 8.27 0.80
C ARG A 39 -3.41 8.21 -0.44
N PHE A 40 -2.80 8.49 -1.58
CA PHE A 40 -3.52 8.41 -2.83
C PHE A 40 -2.68 7.93 -4.01
N TYR A 41 -3.39 7.37 -4.97
CA TYR A 41 -2.90 7.14 -6.32
C TYR A 41 -4.07 7.45 -7.26
N LEU A 42 -3.82 8.18 -8.34
CA LEU A 42 -4.79 8.37 -9.42
C LEU A 42 -4.17 8.00 -10.76
N GLY A 43 -4.72 6.95 -11.38
CA GLY A 43 -4.35 6.52 -12.71
C GLY A 43 -4.75 7.52 -13.79
N ALA A 44 -4.10 7.41 -14.94
CA ALA A 44 -4.35 8.23 -16.10
C ALA A 44 -5.80 8.14 -16.58
N TYR A 45 -6.28 9.25 -17.12
CA TYR A 45 -7.65 9.40 -17.66
C TYR A 45 -8.77 9.17 -16.64
N SER A 46 -8.44 9.10 -15.35
CA SER A 46 -9.41 8.97 -14.28
C SER A 46 -9.86 10.33 -13.77
N LEU A 47 -11.12 10.39 -13.36
CA LEU A 47 -11.81 11.61 -12.96
C LEU A 47 -12.41 11.47 -11.57
N ILE A 48 -12.06 12.39 -10.68
CA ILE A 48 -12.68 12.58 -9.37
C ILE A 48 -13.49 13.87 -9.42
N GLU A 49 -14.81 13.76 -9.38
CA GLU A 49 -15.73 14.90 -9.49
C GLU A 49 -15.86 15.75 -8.21
N HIS A 50 -16.58 16.87 -8.33
CA HIS A 50 -16.84 17.78 -7.21
C HIS A 50 -17.56 17.10 -6.04
N GLY A 51 -17.23 17.53 -4.82
CA GLY A 51 -17.83 17.03 -3.58
C GLY A 51 -17.37 15.63 -3.17
N VAL A 52 -16.52 14.97 -3.97
CA VAL A 52 -15.95 13.67 -3.63
C VAL A 52 -14.90 13.82 -2.53
N ILE A 53 -14.90 12.89 -1.57
CA ILE A 53 -13.83 12.71 -0.60
C ILE A 53 -13.28 11.29 -0.74
N CYS A 54 -12.00 11.17 -1.04
CA CYS A 54 -11.28 9.90 -1.05
C CYS A 54 -10.24 9.91 0.07
N LYS A 55 -10.46 9.09 1.10
CA LYS A 55 -9.50 8.89 2.19
C LYS A 55 -8.72 7.60 1.95
N ASN A 56 -7.39 7.66 1.93
CA ASN A 56 -6.53 6.48 1.75
C ASN A 56 -6.99 5.61 0.56
N THR A 57 -7.01 6.19 -0.64
CA THR A 57 -7.66 5.56 -1.79
C THR A 57 -6.76 5.57 -3.00
N PHE A 58 -6.60 4.41 -3.62
CA PHE A 58 -5.94 4.26 -4.91
C PHE A 58 -6.99 4.02 -5.99
N VAL A 59 -6.89 4.77 -7.09
CA VAL A 59 -7.81 4.71 -8.21
C VAL A 59 -7.05 4.37 -9.47
N GLY A 60 -7.47 3.30 -10.15
CA GLY A 60 -6.86 2.83 -11.39
C GLY A 60 -7.07 3.82 -12.55
N ARG A 61 -6.66 3.43 -13.75
CA ARG A 61 -6.83 4.22 -14.97
C ARG A 61 -8.26 4.16 -15.51
N PHE A 62 -8.66 5.19 -16.24
CA PHE A 62 -9.98 5.29 -16.89
C PHE A 62 -11.18 5.14 -15.94
N SER A 63 -10.99 5.40 -14.64
CA SER A 63 -12.03 5.27 -13.63
C SER A 63 -12.66 6.62 -13.31
N ILE A 64 -13.97 6.63 -13.07
CA ILE A 64 -14.75 7.82 -12.79
C ILE A 64 -15.42 7.69 -11.43
N ILE A 65 -15.17 8.65 -10.55
CA ILE A 65 -15.88 8.80 -9.29
C ILE A 65 -16.75 10.04 -9.40
N GLU A 66 -18.07 9.82 -9.49
CA GLU A 66 -19.06 10.88 -9.67
C GLU A 66 -19.26 11.70 -8.39
N ARG A 67 -20.04 12.78 -8.50
CA ARG A 67 -20.16 13.82 -7.47
C ARG A 67 -20.57 13.27 -6.10
N ASN A 68 -20.11 13.95 -5.06
CA ASN A 68 -20.52 13.74 -3.65
C ASN A 68 -20.33 12.30 -3.12
N CYS A 69 -19.42 11.51 -3.70
CA CYS A 69 -19.06 10.21 -3.14
C CYS A 69 -18.13 10.33 -1.93
N TYR A 70 -18.20 9.37 -1.01
CA TYR A 70 -17.21 9.23 0.07
C TYR A 70 -16.55 7.86 -0.01
N ILE A 71 -15.26 7.82 -0.31
CA ILE A 71 -14.45 6.60 -0.35
C ILE A 71 -13.51 6.55 0.85
N GLY A 72 -13.39 5.38 1.48
CA GLY A 72 -12.57 5.23 2.68
C GLY A 72 -13.30 5.65 3.95
N ARG A 73 -14.64 5.56 3.98
CA ARG A 73 -15.40 5.88 5.19
C ARG A 73 -15.20 4.78 6.22
N LYS A 74 -14.51 5.12 7.32
CA LYS A 74 -14.41 4.25 8.49
C LYS A 74 -15.71 4.19 9.26
N ILE A 75 -16.25 2.99 9.50
CA ILE A 75 -17.27 2.73 10.51
C ILE A 75 -16.81 1.53 11.34
N ASP A 76 -16.37 1.78 12.57
CA ASP A 76 -15.99 0.72 13.49
C ASP A 76 -17.20 0.30 14.33
N ARG A 77 -17.53 -0.99 14.28
CA ARG A 77 -18.66 -1.60 14.99
C ARG A 77 -18.23 -2.36 16.24
N SER A 78 -16.92 -2.46 16.47
CA SER A 78 -16.32 -3.31 17.50
C SER A 78 -16.02 -2.56 18.79
N ALA A 79 -15.88 -1.23 18.72
CA ALA A 79 -15.68 -0.43 19.91
C ALA A 79 -16.95 -0.35 20.77
N PHE A 80 -16.75 -0.31 22.09
CA PHE A 80 -17.87 -0.21 23.04
C PHE A 80 -18.63 1.12 22.95
N SER A 81 -18.00 2.15 22.38
CA SER A 81 -18.59 3.49 22.20
C SER A 81 -18.28 3.99 20.79
N ASN A 82 -19.26 4.69 20.21
CA ASN A 82 -19.15 5.32 18.89
C ASN A 82 -18.29 6.59 18.89
N HIS A 83 -17.85 7.07 20.05
CA HIS A 83 -17.06 8.28 20.16
C HIS A 83 -15.57 7.98 20.01
N ASN A 84 -14.86 8.82 19.23
CA ASN A 84 -13.42 8.69 18.92
C ASN A 84 -12.47 8.54 20.14
N PHE A 85 -12.89 8.87 21.37
CA PHE A 85 -12.05 8.74 22.55
C PHE A 85 -11.64 7.27 22.79
N VAL A 86 -12.47 6.31 22.34
CA VAL A 86 -12.16 4.87 22.43
C VAL A 86 -10.89 4.50 21.66
N TYR A 87 -10.52 5.31 20.66
CA TYR A 87 -9.30 5.16 19.88
C TYR A 87 -8.16 6.05 20.37
N GLY A 88 -8.30 6.68 21.54
CA GLY A 88 -7.37 7.66 22.09
C GLY A 88 -7.32 8.97 21.29
N GLU A 89 -8.33 9.23 20.47
CA GLU A 89 -8.44 10.45 19.70
C GLU A 89 -9.20 11.49 20.51
N SER A 90 -8.57 12.63 20.77
CA SER A 90 -9.21 13.76 21.43
C SER A 90 -10.24 14.40 20.51
N ILE A 91 -11.31 14.99 21.08
CA ILE A 91 -12.24 15.84 20.32
C ILE A 91 -11.48 16.99 19.65
N THR A 92 -10.48 17.55 20.33
CA THR A 92 -9.59 18.58 19.78
C THR A 92 -8.17 18.45 20.33
N SER A 93 -7.17 18.93 19.58
CA SER A 93 -5.80 19.09 20.07
C SER A 93 -5.65 20.15 21.18
N ASN A 94 -6.72 20.92 21.47
CA ASN A 94 -6.65 22.19 22.19
C ASN A 94 -7.39 22.18 23.53
N PHE A 95 -8.05 21.09 23.92
CA PHE A 95 -8.71 20.97 25.22
C PHE A 95 -7.92 20.07 26.16
N THR A 96 -7.30 20.67 27.18
CA THR A 96 -6.74 19.96 28.34
C THR A 96 -7.84 19.76 29.38
N ASP A 97 -8.77 18.85 29.07
CA ASP A 97 -9.80 18.47 30.03
C ASP A 97 -9.35 17.30 30.91
N SER A 98 -9.66 17.38 32.21
CA SER A 98 -9.25 16.39 33.22
C SER A 98 -9.90 15.01 33.04
N TYR A 99 -11.06 14.95 32.38
CA TYR A 99 -11.72 13.70 32.00
C TYR A 99 -11.03 13.08 30.77
N TYR A 100 -10.78 13.85 29.70
CA TYR A 100 -10.07 13.34 28.51
C TYR A 100 -8.63 12.89 28.80
N SER A 101 -7.90 13.60 29.65
CA SER A 101 -6.51 13.24 30.03
C SER A 101 -6.38 11.88 30.74
N LYS A 102 -7.47 11.39 31.37
CA LYS A 102 -7.53 10.06 31.99
C LYS A 102 -7.79 8.96 30.96
N ILE A 103 -8.36 9.30 29.80
CA ILE A 103 -8.60 8.37 28.68
C ILE A 103 -7.27 8.15 27.94
N LYS A 104 -6.36 7.42 28.57
CA LYS A 104 -5.14 6.96 27.93
C LYS A 104 -5.47 5.70 27.13
N SER A 105 -5.51 5.81 25.80
CA SER A 105 -5.50 4.58 25.01
C SER A 105 -4.18 3.85 25.24
N LYS A 106 -4.24 2.61 25.70
CA LYS A 106 -3.10 1.71 25.47
C LYS A 106 -3.05 1.47 23.95
N ARG A 107 -1.87 1.28 23.36
CA ARG A 107 -1.70 0.94 21.93
C ARG A 107 -2.61 -0.25 21.60
N PHE A 108 -3.83 0.00 21.12
CA PHE A 108 -4.79 -1.06 20.79
C PHE A 108 -5.01 -1.12 19.28
N TYR A 109 -4.63 -2.30 18.78
CA TYR A 109 -5.12 -3.09 17.65
C TYR A 109 -6.39 -2.59 16.99
N TYR A 110 -6.27 -1.63 16.07
CA TYR A 110 -7.27 -1.45 15.03
C TYR A 110 -6.56 -1.22 13.71
N GLU A 111 -7.12 -1.75 12.64
CA GLU A 111 -6.77 -1.35 11.29
C GLU A 111 -7.19 0.09 11.09
N LYS A 112 -6.30 1.03 11.43
CA LYS A 112 -6.48 2.44 11.09
C LYS A 112 -5.96 2.68 9.69
N ASP A 113 -6.66 3.46 8.89
CA ASP A 113 -6.15 3.86 7.59
C ASP A 113 -5.95 2.66 6.65
N GLN A 114 -6.96 1.79 6.57
CA GLN A 114 -7.01 0.81 5.48
C GLN A 114 -7.14 1.53 4.14
N ILE A 115 -6.61 0.92 3.09
CA ILE A 115 -6.59 1.54 1.76
C ILE A 115 -7.72 0.96 0.94
N CYS A 116 -8.51 1.83 0.32
CA CYS A 116 -9.48 1.42 -0.69
C CYS A 116 -8.78 1.30 -2.03
N PHE A 117 -9.06 0.22 -2.75
CA PHE A 117 -8.50 -0.03 -4.08
C PHE A 117 -9.65 0.03 -5.08
N ILE A 118 -9.68 1.08 -5.88
CA ILE A 118 -10.60 1.22 -7.00
C ILE A 118 -9.84 0.81 -8.25
N GLY A 119 -10.30 -0.23 -8.93
CA GLY A 119 -9.69 -0.76 -10.14
C GLY A 119 -9.70 0.22 -11.33
N ASN A 120 -9.36 -0.31 -12.49
CA ASN A 120 -9.36 0.38 -13.78
C ASN A 120 -10.75 0.27 -14.43
N ASP A 121 -11.16 1.26 -15.23
CA ASP A 121 -12.49 1.30 -15.88
C ASP A 121 -13.67 1.16 -14.89
N VAL A 122 -13.48 1.64 -13.66
CA VAL A 122 -14.52 1.58 -12.63
C VAL A 122 -15.35 2.86 -12.68
N ARG A 123 -16.67 2.74 -12.54
CA ARG A 123 -17.55 3.89 -12.34
C ARG A 123 -18.25 3.82 -10.99
N VAL A 124 -18.00 4.83 -10.15
CA VAL A 124 -18.67 5.01 -8.86
C VAL A 124 -19.74 6.09 -9.01
N GLY A 125 -21.00 5.67 -8.97
CA GLY A 125 -22.16 6.55 -9.16
C GLY A 125 -22.37 7.55 -8.03
N GLN A 126 -22.94 8.70 -8.37
CA GLN A 126 -23.14 9.85 -7.48
C GLN A 126 -23.69 9.48 -6.10
N ASN A 127 -23.25 10.20 -5.05
CA ASN A 127 -23.64 10.04 -3.65
C ASN A 127 -23.37 8.63 -3.06
N SER A 128 -22.53 7.80 -3.69
CA SER A 128 -22.19 6.49 -3.14
C SER A 128 -21.16 6.61 -2.02
N VAL A 129 -21.21 5.67 -1.08
CA VAL A 129 -20.24 5.54 0.01
C VAL A 129 -19.54 4.20 -0.10
N ILE A 130 -18.22 4.21 -0.02
CA ILE A 130 -17.38 3.00 0.01
C ILE A 130 -16.68 2.94 1.37
N ASN A 131 -16.90 1.84 2.08
CA ASN A 131 -16.30 1.59 3.38
C ASN A 131 -14.76 1.47 3.26
N GLU A 132 -14.03 1.85 4.31
CA GLU A 132 -12.57 1.70 4.32
C GLU A 132 -12.13 0.26 4.05
N GLY A 133 -11.00 0.11 3.36
CA GLY A 133 -10.39 -1.19 3.05
C GLY A 133 -11.04 -1.99 1.91
N VAL A 134 -12.15 -1.52 1.35
CA VAL A 134 -12.85 -2.20 0.25
C VAL A 134 -12.06 -2.15 -1.05
N GLU A 135 -12.09 -3.26 -1.78
CA GLU A 135 -11.59 -3.39 -3.14
C GLU A 135 -12.74 -3.43 -4.14
N ILE A 136 -12.64 -2.62 -5.19
CA ILE A 136 -13.57 -2.59 -6.31
C ILE A 136 -12.81 -3.08 -7.55
N GLY A 137 -13.18 -4.24 -8.06
CA GLY A 137 -12.51 -4.88 -9.20
C GLY A 137 -12.62 -4.06 -10.49
N ASP A 138 -11.68 -4.30 -11.42
CA ASP A 138 -11.64 -3.64 -12.72
C ASP A 138 -12.99 -3.75 -13.46
N GLY A 139 -13.42 -2.67 -14.11
CA GLY A 139 -14.66 -2.64 -14.87
C GLY A 139 -15.94 -2.59 -14.03
N ALA A 140 -15.88 -2.60 -12.70
CA ALA A 140 -17.09 -2.61 -11.87
C ALA A 140 -17.91 -1.31 -11.99
N LEU A 141 -19.23 -1.43 -11.83
CA LEU A 141 -20.19 -0.34 -11.91
C LEU A 141 -21.00 -0.25 -10.62
N ILE A 142 -20.77 0.82 -9.86
CA ILE A 142 -21.50 1.13 -8.63
C ILE A 142 -22.62 2.11 -8.98
N TYR A 143 -23.88 1.71 -8.86
CA TYR A 143 -25.00 2.62 -9.11
C TYR A 143 -25.09 3.74 -8.05
N PRO A 144 -25.65 4.90 -8.40
CA PRO A 144 -25.79 6.02 -7.46
C PRO A 144 -26.49 5.65 -6.14
N ASN A 145 -26.16 6.38 -5.08
CA ASN A 145 -26.68 6.21 -3.71
C ASN A 145 -26.43 4.79 -3.11
N SER A 146 -25.36 4.12 -3.51
CA SER A 146 -25.01 2.79 -2.98
C SER A 146 -24.09 2.91 -1.76
N TYR A 147 -24.26 2.02 -0.77
CA TYR A 147 -23.32 1.87 0.34
C TYR A 147 -22.58 0.54 0.26
N VAL A 148 -21.34 0.58 -0.22
CA VAL A 148 -20.48 -0.59 -0.43
C VAL A 148 -19.72 -0.92 0.85
N LEU A 149 -20.05 -2.07 1.44
CA LEU A 149 -19.41 -2.59 2.67
C LEU A 149 -18.33 -3.63 2.40
N ASP A 150 -18.42 -4.34 1.27
CA ASP A 150 -17.61 -5.51 0.96
C ASP A 150 -16.95 -5.36 -0.40
N ASN A 151 -15.91 -6.15 -0.67
CA ASN A 151 -15.22 -6.15 -1.96
C ASN A 151 -16.17 -6.48 -3.11
N ILE A 152 -16.01 -5.77 -4.23
CA ILE A 152 -16.83 -5.93 -5.43
C ILE A 152 -16.02 -6.64 -6.52
N PRO A 153 -16.54 -7.75 -7.09
CA PRO A 153 -15.85 -8.46 -8.17
C PRO A 153 -15.66 -7.58 -9.42
N PRO A 154 -14.67 -7.88 -10.26
CA PRO A 154 -14.51 -7.21 -11.54
C PRO A 154 -15.76 -7.30 -12.41
N TYR A 155 -16.06 -6.23 -13.15
CA TYR A 155 -17.22 -6.09 -14.05
C TYR A 155 -18.60 -6.28 -13.40
N ALA A 156 -18.68 -6.43 -12.08
CA ALA A 156 -19.94 -6.52 -11.36
C ALA A 156 -20.68 -5.18 -11.37
N ILE A 157 -22.01 -5.25 -11.43
CA ILE A 157 -22.91 -4.12 -11.25
C ILE A 157 -23.51 -4.25 -9.85
N VAL A 158 -23.43 -3.19 -9.04
CA VAL A 158 -23.95 -3.20 -7.67
C VAL A 158 -24.87 -2.02 -7.40
N SER A 159 -25.85 -2.24 -6.53
CA SER A 159 -26.76 -1.20 -6.05
C SER A 159 -27.26 -1.48 -4.64
N GLY A 160 -27.70 -0.44 -3.93
CA GLY A 160 -28.40 -0.53 -2.64
C GLY A 160 -27.55 -0.12 -1.43
N SER A 161 -28.17 -0.13 -0.25
CA SER A 161 -27.53 0.15 1.04
C SER A 161 -28.02 -0.88 2.08
N PRO A 162 -27.24 -1.94 2.37
CA PRO A 162 -25.92 -2.24 1.80
C PRO A 162 -25.99 -2.66 0.33
N ALA A 163 -24.96 -2.32 -0.44
CA ALA A 163 -24.87 -2.63 -1.85
C ALA A 163 -24.74 -4.14 -2.08
N LYS A 164 -25.44 -4.65 -3.09
CA LYS A 164 -25.38 -6.05 -3.52
C LYS A 164 -25.11 -6.13 -5.02
N VAL A 165 -24.45 -7.20 -5.44
CA VAL A 165 -24.29 -7.52 -6.87
C VAL A 165 -25.66 -7.83 -7.45
N ILE A 166 -26.06 -7.05 -8.45
CA ILE A 166 -27.34 -7.19 -9.17
C ILE A 166 -27.15 -7.73 -10.59
N GLY A 167 -25.91 -7.88 -11.04
CA GLY A 167 -25.56 -8.41 -12.34
C GLY A 167 -24.10 -8.16 -12.69
N TYR A 168 -23.74 -8.44 -13.93
CA TYR A 168 -22.43 -8.15 -14.51
C TYR A 168 -22.61 -7.41 -15.83
N ARG A 169 -21.63 -6.57 -16.19
CA ARG A 169 -21.67 -5.81 -17.44
C ARG A 169 -21.69 -6.72 -18.68
N PHE A 170 -21.04 -7.87 -18.59
CA PHE A 170 -20.83 -8.81 -19.68
C PHE A 170 -20.94 -10.27 -19.21
N ASP A 171 -20.94 -11.22 -20.15
CA ASP A 171 -20.77 -12.63 -19.86
C ASP A 171 -19.35 -12.97 -19.35
N GLU A 172 -19.22 -14.11 -18.66
CA GLU A 172 -17.97 -14.53 -18.01
C GLU A 172 -16.79 -14.65 -18.98
N ASP A 173 -17.03 -15.16 -20.20
CA ASP A 173 -16.01 -15.34 -21.24
C ASP A 173 -15.45 -13.99 -21.69
N LEU A 174 -16.31 -12.99 -21.84
CA LEU A 174 -15.89 -11.65 -22.23
C LEU A 174 -15.17 -10.95 -21.08
N ILE A 175 -15.65 -11.09 -19.84
CA ILE A 175 -14.97 -10.56 -18.64
C ILE A 175 -13.54 -11.12 -18.55
N ALA A 176 -13.37 -12.43 -18.68
CA ALA A 176 -12.06 -13.06 -18.61
C ALA A 176 -11.09 -12.52 -19.67
N LYS A 177 -11.56 -12.29 -20.90
CA LYS A 177 -10.76 -11.72 -21.99
C LYS A 177 -10.38 -10.26 -21.74
N HIS A 178 -11.31 -9.46 -21.23
CA HIS A 178 -11.04 -8.07 -20.85
C HIS A 178 -10.02 -7.96 -19.71
N LEU A 179 -10.14 -8.81 -18.68
CA LEU A 179 -9.16 -8.84 -17.58
C LEU A 179 -7.78 -9.30 -18.05
N ALA A 180 -7.73 -10.28 -18.95
CA ALA A 180 -6.49 -10.78 -19.52
C ALA A 180 -5.80 -9.74 -20.41
N SER A 181 -6.55 -8.89 -21.11
CA SER A 181 -5.99 -7.88 -22.00
C SER A 181 -5.28 -6.75 -21.26
N LYS A 182 -5.77 -6.40 -20.06
CA LYS A 182 -5.32 -5.22 -19.29
C LYS A 182 -5.22 -3.99 -20.20
N TRP A 183 -6.23 -3.79 -21.05
CA TRP A 183 -6.20 -2.81 -22.15
C TRP A 183 -5.84 -1.39 -21.69
N TRP A 184 -6.22 -1.02 -20.45
CA TRP A 184 -5.88 0.26 -19.80
C TRP A 184 -4.38 0.53 -19.65
N LYS A 185 -3.51 -0.44 -19.92
CA LYS A 185 -2.04 -0.26 -19.96
C LYS A 185 -1.53 0.23 -21.32
N TYR A 186 -2.38 0.24 -22.34
CA TYR A 186 -2.00 0.40 -23.74
C TYR A 186 -2.68 1.60 -24.39
N ASP A 187 -2.02 2.18 -25.38
CA ASP A 187 -2.59 3.23 -26.21
C ASP A 187 -3.52 2.61 -27.27
N ILE A 188 -4.76 2.35 -26.86
CA ILE A 188 -5.79 1.80 -27.77
C ILE A 188 -6.31 2.85 -28.77
N SER A 189 -5.95 4.12 -28.62
CA SER A 189 -6.42 5.18 -29.53
C SER A 189 -5.88 5.03 -30.95
N GLN A 190 -4.78 4.30 -31.13
CA GLN A 190 -4.22 3.97 -32.45
C GLN A 190 -5.15 3.16 -33.35
N PHE A 191 -6.24 2.61 -32.80
CA PHE A 191 -7.25 1.83 -33.52
C PHE A 191 -8.55 2.60 -33.75
N PHE A 192 -8.64 3.85 -33.28
CA PHE A 192 -9.84 4.65 -33.47
C PHE A 192 -9.78 5.32 -34.85
N ASP A 193 -10.83 5.10 -35.64
CA ASP A 193 -11.11 5.83 -36.88
C ASP A 193 -12.54 6.39 -36.85
N ASP A 194 -12.94 7.12 -37.90
CA ASP A 194 -14.27 7.75 -38.00
C ASP A 194 -15.44 6.74 -37.98
N ARG A 195 -15.15 5.44 -38.08
CA ARG A 195 -16.15 4.35 -38.11
C ARG A 195 -16.14 3.50 -36.85
N THR A 196 -15.25 3.77 -35.90
CA THR A 196 -15.10 2.96 -34.69
C THR A 196 -16.25 3.25 -33.71
N ASP A 197 -17.12 2.26 -33.50
CA ASP A 197 -18.26 2.37 -32.57
C ASP A 197 -17.88 1.93 -31.15
N LEU A 198 -17.35 2.87 -30.37
CA LEU A 198 -16.95 2.64 -28.98
C LEU A 198 -18.13 2.45 -28.01
N VAL A 199 -19.36 2.67 -28.45
CA VAL A 199 -20.55 2.59 -27.60
C VAL A 199 -21.22 1.23 -27.74
N ASN A 200 -21.41 0.76 -28.99
CA ASN A 200 -22.15 -0.47 -29.25
C ASN A 200 -21.23 -1.67 -29.54
N ASP A 201 -19.96 -1.46 -29.89
CA ASP A 201 -18.99 -2.56 -30.04
C ASP A 201 -18.19 -2.83 -28.75
N PHE A 202 -18.87 -3.42 -27.76
CA PHE A 202 -18.24 -3.86 -26.52
C PHE A 202 -17.30 -5.06 -26.69
N LYS A 203 -17.22 -5.66 -27.89
CA LYS A 203 -16.32 -6.76 -28.22
C LYS A 203 -15.03 -6.29 -28.89
N PHE A 204 -14.95 -5.04 -29.33
CA PHE A 204 -13.76 -4.41 -29.93
C PHE A 204 -12.43 -4.82 -29.26
N ILE A 205 -12.36 -4.74 -27.93
CA ILE A 205 -11.15 -5.07 -27.15
C ILE A 205 -10.69 -6.52 -27.34
N LYS A 206 -11.61 -7.46 -27.58
CA LYS A 206 -11.30 -8.88 -27.75
C LYS A 206 -10.45 -9.14 -29.00
N ASP A 207 -10.64 -8.34 -30.03
CA ASP A 207 -10.03 -8.60 -31.34
C ASP A 207 -8.67 -7.91 -31.50
N LEU A 208 -8.21 -7.20 -30.47
CA LEU A 208 -6.92 -6.50 -30.44
C LEU A 208 -5.75 -7.42 -30.05
N ASP A 209 -4.69 -7.38 -30.85
CA ASP A 209 -3.42 -8.04 -30.54
C ASP A 209 -2.51 -7.13 -29.68
N PHE A 210 -2.69 -7.19 -28.35
CA PHE A 210 -1.96 -6.38 -27.36
C PHE A 210 -0.44 -6.57 -27.36
N LYS A 211 0.11 -7.56 -28.06
CA LYS A 211 1.57 -7.68 -28.25
C LYS A 211 2.13 -6.63 -29.22
N LYS A 212 1.27 -6.07 -30.07
CA LYS A 212 1.63 -5.07 -31.09
C LYS A 212 1.21 -3.64 -30.71
N ILE A 213 0.60 -3.47 -29.54
CA ILE A 213 0.09 -2.18 -29.08
C ILE A 213 1.14 -1.50 -28.22
N THR A 214 1.35 -0.21 -28.48
CA THR A 214 2.25 0.62 -27.68
C THR A 214 1.70 0.74 -26.26
N LYS A 215 2.56 0.53 -25.25
CA LYS A 215 2.18 0.78 -23.85
C LYS A 215 2.10 2.29 -23.60
N LEU A 216 1.14 2.70 -22.77
CA LEU A 216 1.06 4.08 -22.31
C LEU A 216 2.32 4.44 -21.52
N ASN A 217 3.10 5.37 -22.05
CA ASN A 217 4.29 5.93 -21.40
C ASN A 217 3.97 7.32 -20.86
N LEU A 218 3.32 7.35 -19.70
CA LEU A 218 2.80 8.57 -19.08
C LEU A 218 3.68 8.99 -17.90
N LYS A 219 3.86 10.29 -17.73
CA LYS A 219 4.54 10.81 -16.54
C LYS A 219 3.70 10.55 -15.30
N LYS A 220 4.41 10.30 -14.19
CA LYS A 220 3.86 10.17 -12.85
C LYS A 220 4.38 11.30 -11.98
N TYR A 221 3.43 11.97 -11.33
CA TYR A 221 3.66 13.09 -10.45
C TYR A 221 3.54 12.62 -9.02
N TYR A 222 4.64 12.62 -8.30
CA TYR A 222 4.65 12.45 -6.86
C TYR A 222 4.29 13.78 -6.20
N LEU A 223 3.30 13.74 -5.31
CA LEU A 223 2.83 14.91 -4.56
C LEU A 223 2.94 14.63 -3.06
N ASN A 224 3.43 15.61 -2.31
CA ASN A 224 3.51 15.55 -0.85
C ASN A 224 3.23 16.93 -0.25
N THR A 225 2.09 17.06 0.43
CA THR A 225 1.66 18.35 1.01
C THR A 225 2.40 18.68 2.31
N HIS A 226 2.94 17.69 3.03
CA HIS A 226 3.70 17.93 4.26
C HIS A 226 5.01 18.70 4.01
N LYS A 227 5.61 18.49 2.84
CA LYS A 227 6.85 19.16 2.42
C LYS A 227 6.64 20.21 1.34
N SER A 228 5.41 20.38 0.86
CA SER A 228 5.10 21.18 -0.33
C SER A 228 5.98 20.79 -1.54
N ILE A 229 6.22 19.48 -1.71
CA ILE A 229 7.04 18.93 -2.79
C ILE A 229 6.13 18.33 -3.88
N TYR A 230 6.48 18.60 -5.14
CA TYR A 230 6.07 17.80 -6.27
C TYR A 230 7.29 17.36 -7.09
N LYS A 231 7.25 16.14 -7.61
CA LYS A 231 8.37 15.48 -8.30
C LYS A 231 7.84 14.70 -9.49
N ILE A 232 8.54 14.72 -10.62
CA ILE A 232 8.11 14.06 -11.86
C ILE A 232 9.00 12.84 -12.13
N ASN A 233 8.40 11.65 -12.28
CA ASN A 233 9.11 10.40 -12.64
C ASN A 233 10.31 10.05 -11.76
N VAL A 234 10.30 10.46 -10.49
CA VAL A 234 11.53 10.46 -9.68
C VAL A 234 11.91 9.08 -9.14
N TYR A 235 10.94 8.21 -8.92
CA TYR A 235 11.20 6.93 -8.26
C TYR A 235 10.88 5.75 -9.16
N GLU A 236 11.91 4.97 -9.48
CA GLU A 236 11.77 3.66 -10.12
C GLU A 236 11.53 2.53 -9.10
N THR A 237 11.93 2.76 -7.86
CA THR A 237 11.90 1.80 -6.77
C THR A 237 11.09 2.35 -5.59
N ALA A 238 10.31 1.47 -4.95
CA ALA A 238 9.69 1.75 -3.66
C ALA A 238 10.28 0.87 -2.55
N VAL A 239 10.42 1.44 -1.34
CA VAL A 239 10.74 0.70 -0.13
C VAL A 239 9.51 0.65 0.75
N ILE A 240 8.97 -0.55 0.94
CA ILE A 240 7.72 -0.80 1.66
C ILE A 240 8.05 -1.53 2.96
N GLY A 241 7.46 -1.12 4.08
CA GLY A 241 7.77 -1.78 5.35
C GLY A 241 7.04 -1.23 6.57
N PRO A 242 7.31 -1.79 7.77
CA PRO A 242 6.61 -1.45 9.00
C PRO A 242 7.07 -0.09 9.58
N SER A 243 7.02 0.07 10.90
CA SER A 243 7.39 1.30 11.60
C SER A 243 8.81 1.79 11.29
N HIS A 244 9.75 0.92 10.89
CA HIS A 244 11.08 1.31 10.43
C HIS A 244 11.01 2.31 9.27
N ILE A 245 10.18 2.04 8.26
CA ILE A 245 10.01 2.95 7.12
C ILE A 245 9.26 4.22 7.55
N GLN A 246 8.37 4.13 8.53
CA GLN A 246 7.62 5.30 9.02
C GLN A 246 8.55 6.28 9.72
N ILE A 247 9.45 5.75 10.56
CA ILE A 247 10.47 6.55 11.24
C ILE A 247 11.45 7.11 10.23
N TRP A 248 11.85 6.33 9.22
CA TRP A 248 12.69 6.81 8.13
C TRP A 248 12.05 8.02 7.45
N GLN A 249 10.81 7.86 6.96
CA GLN A 249 10.06 8.93 6.31
C GLN A 249 9.91 10.15 7.21
N LYS A 250 9.60 9.96 8.50
CA LYS A 250 9.51 11.05 9.48
C LYS A 250 10.84 11.79 9.62
N LYS A 251 11.98 11.10 9.70
CA LYS A 251 13.30 11.74 9.80
C LYS A 251 13.62 12.57 8.56
N TRP A 252 13.25 12.09 7.38
CA TRP A 252 13.32 12.88 6.15
C TRP A 252 12.39 14.09 6.23
N PHE A 253 11.17 13.91 6.73
CA PHE A 253 10.23 15.00 6.94
C PHE A 253 10.73 16.06 7.93
N ASP A 254 11.47 15.64 8.95
CA ASP A 254 12.11 16.52 9.93
C ASP A 254 13.44 17.14 9.42
N GLY A 255 13.92 16.74 8.22
CA GLY A 255 15.20 17.22 7.67
C GLY A 255 16.45 16.63 8.34
N LYS A 256 16.30 15.55 9.10
CA LYS A 256 17.41 14.89 9.83
C LYS A 256 18.28 14.00 8.93
N ILE A 257 17.74 13.63 7.78
CA ILE A 257 18.43 12.85 6.76
C ILE A 257 18.14 13.45 5.39
N ALA A 258 18.98 13.09 4.41
CA ALA A 258 18.78 13.48 3.02
C ALA A 258 17.49 12.89 2.42
N ASP A 259 17.08 13.47 1.30
CA ASP A 259 16.00 12.99 0.46
C ASP A 259 16.31 11.57 -0.07
N PRO A 260 15.49 10.56 0.26
CA PRO A 260 15.77 9.18 -0.14
C PRO A 260 15.76 9.02 -1.65
N SER A 261 16.59 8.11 -2.16
CA SER A 261 16.63 7.76 -3.60
C SER A 261 15.43 6.92 -4.04
N PHE A 262 14.52 6.60 -3.11
CA PHE A 262 13.40 5.68 -3.27
C PHE A 262 12.11 6.30 -2.78
N TYR A 263 10.98 5.79 -3.28
CA TYR A 263 9.70 6.10 -2.65
C TYR A 263 9.54 5.29 -1.36
N LEU A 264 9.57 5.95 -0.20
CA LEU A 264 9.29 5.32 1.09
C LEU A 264 7.78 5.18 1.28
N LEU A 265 7.30 3.95 1.43
CA LEU A 265 5.89 3.64 1.69
C LEU A 265 5.74 2.93 3.03
N PRO A 266 5.57 3.67 4.14
CA PRO A 266 5.44 3.06 5.45
C PRO A 266 4.08 2.44 5.67
N ILE A 267 3.99 1.21 6.12
CA ILE A 267 2.73 0.54 6.48
C ILE A 267 2.83 0.22 7.98
N PRO A 268 2.45 1.15 8.88
CA PRO A 268 2.59 0.92 10.31
C PRO A 268 1.85 -0.35 10.72
N ALA A 269 2.55 -1.23 11.43
CA ALA A 269 2.04 -2.54 11.84
C ALA A 269 1.56 -3.43 10.69
N MET A 270 2.28 -3.38 9.56
CA MET A 270 2.14 -4.29 8.43
C MET A 270 2.27 -5.75 8.89
N ALA A 271 1.16 -6.49 8.84
CA ALA A 271 1.18 -7.94 8.94
C ALA A 271 1.45 -8.51 7.55
N LEU A 272 2.54 -9.27 7.39
CA LEU A 272 2.94 -9.81 6.09
C LEU A 272 1.83 -10.65 5.44
N THR A 273 1.06 -11.37 6.26
CA THR A 273 -0.02 -12.27 5.86
C THR A 273 -1.35 -11.55 5.58
N SER A 274 -1.50 -10.28 5.96
CA SER A 274 -2.75 -9.53 5.74
C SER A 274 -3.07 -9.34 4.26
N ASP A 275 -4.37 -9.23 3.97
CA ASP A 275 -4.88 -8.99 2.63
C ASP A 275 -4.62 -7.54 2.20
N GLN A 276 -4.71 -6.58 3.12
CA GLN A 276 -4.32 -5.18 2.88
C GLN A 276 -2.87 -5.06 2.41
N SER A 277 -1.94 -5.77 3.06
CA SER A 277 -0.52 -5.74 2.67
C SER A 277 -0.29 -6.39 1.32
N LYS A 278 -1.00 -7.50 1.02
CA LYS A 278 -0.95 -8.14 -0.30
C LYS A 278 -1.34 -7.17 -1.40
N ARG A 279 -2.54 -6.58 -1.29
CA ARG A 279 -3.07 -5.65 -2.30
C ARG A 279 -2.16 -4.44 -2.50
N MET A 280 -1.66 -3.87 -1.40
CA MET A 280 -0.73 -2.75 -1.44
C MET A 280 0.54 -3.10 -2.21
N ILE A 281 1.17 -4.24 -1.90
CA ILE A 281 2.39 -4.69 -2.59
C ILE A 281 2.10 -4.96 -4.06
N GLU A 282 1.01 -5.66 -4.38
CA GLU A 282 0.63 -5.97 -5.76
C GLU A 282 0.33 -4.72 -6.58
N TRP A 283 -0.39 -3.74 -6.01
CA TRP A 283 -0.62 -2.43 -6.63
C TRP A 283 0.68 -1.74 -7.02
N TRP A 284 1.64 -1.71 -6.09
CA TRP A 284 2.90 -1.03 -6.32
C TRP A 284 3.86 -1.81 -7.22
N LEU A 285 3.74 -3.15 -7.31
CA LEU A 285 4.51 -3.94 -8.28
C LEU A 285 4.09 -3.63 -9.72
N GLU A 286 2.85 -3.20 -9.94
CA GLU A 286 2.42 -2.73 -11.26
C GLU A 286 2.94 -1.33 -11.59
N ASN A 287 3.38 -0.57 -10.57
CA ASN A 287 3.69 0.86 -10.68
C ASN A 287 5.17 1.19 -10.51
N PHE A 288 5.96 0.35 -9.83
CA PHE A 288 7.40 0.51 -9.66
C PHE A 288 8.14 -0.64 -10.35
N LYS A 289 9.32 -0.34 -10.92
CA LYS A 289 10.18 -1.38 -11.50
C LYS A 289 10.68 -2.34 -10.44
N LYS A 290 10.93 -1.81 -9.24
CA LYS A 290 11.48 -2.57 -8.11
C LYS A 290 10.75 -2.23 -6.81
N ILE A 291 10.60 -3.22 -5.95
CA ILE A 291 10.14 -3.07 -4.58
C ILE A 291 11.16 -3.72 -3.65
N ILE A 292 11.60 -2.98 -2.64
CA ILE A 292 12.29 -3.55 -1.49
C ILE A 292 11.29 -3.65 -0.35
N LEU A 293 10.96 -4.87 0.04
CA LEU A 293 10.10 -5.17 1.17
C LEU A 293 10.97 -5.32 2.42
N PHE A 294 10.86 -4.36 3.32
CA PHE A 294 11.36 -4.44 4.68
C PHE A 294 10.49 -5.44 5.44
N VAL A 295 10.96 -6.68 5.54
CA VAL A 295 10.15 -7.79 6.04
C VAL A 295 9.83 -7.56 7.52
N PRO A 296 8.54 -7.47 7.90
CA PRO A 296 8.16 -7.23 9.28
C PRO A 296 8.44 -8.47 10.13
N ASP A 297 8.44 -8.29 11.46
CA ASP A 297 8.40 -9.43 12.38
C ASP A 297 7.19 -10.32 12.03
N PHE A 298 7.43 -11.63 11.86
CA PHE A 298 6.42 -12.58 11.41
C PHE A 298 5.20 -12.67 12.34
N ARG A 299 5.35 -12.25 13.60
CA ARG A 299 4.27 -12.25 14.59
C ARG A 299 3.34 -11.04 14.47
N ILE A 300 3.69 -10.03 13.67
CA ILE A 300 2.77 -8.89 13.46
C ILE A 300 1.52 -9.42 12.76
N GLY A 301 0.36 -9.20 13.40
CA GLY A 301 -0.91 -9.73 12.96
C GLY A 301 -1.18 -11.17 13.40
N ASN A 302 -0.52 -11.65 14.47
CA ASN A 302 -0.67 -13.03 14.96
C ASN A 302 -2.10 -13.49 15.27
N THR A 303 -3.05 -12.56 15.38
CA THR A 303 -4.48 -12.88 15.52
C THR A 303 -5.18 -13.27 14.20
N THR A 304 -4.52 -13.17 13.04
CA THR A 304 -5.08 -13.62 11.75
C THR A 304 -4.75 -15.08 11.40
N ILE A 305 -3.85 -15.72 12.16
CA ILE A 305 -3.25 -17.00 11.80
C ILE A 305 -4.25 -18.16 11.78
N ASP A 306 -5.27 -18.13 12.61
CA ASP A 306 -6.33 -19.14 12.63
C ASP A 306 -7.54 -18.73 11.78
N ASN A 307 -7.38 -17.76 10.87
CA ASN A 307 -8.40 -17.23 9.93
C ASN A 307 -9.69 -16.67 10.57
N GLU A 308 -9.73 -16.50 11.90
CA GLU A 308 -10.85 -15.85 12.58
C GLU A 308 -10.96 -14.35 12.27
N ARG A 309 -9.85 -13.73 11.82
CA ARG A 309 -9.78 -12.33 11.41
C ARG A 309 -9.03 -12.22 10.08
N LYS A 310 -9.63 -11.52 9.11
CA LYS A 310 -9.04 -11.28 7.77
C LYS A 310 -7.80 -10.39 7.84
N ASP A 311 -7.87 -9.36 8.68
CA ASP A 311 -6.79 -8.43 8.88
C ASP A 311 -6.60 -8.26 10.40
N SER A 312 -5.36 -8.02 10.81
CA SER A 312 -5.03 -7.57 12.17
C SER A 312 -3.69 -6.87 12.15
N ARG A 313 -3.55 -5.85 12.99
CA ARG A 313 -2.32 -5.08 13.13
C ARG A 313 -1.72 -5.32 14.51
N PHE A 314 -0.39 -5.30 14.62
CA PHE A 314 0.39 -5.50 15.85
C PHE A 314 0.41 -6.94 16.39
N ILE A 315 1.24 -7.19 17.41
CA ILE A 315 1.47 -8.52 18.01
C ILE A 315 0.66 -8.65 19.30
N ASN A 316 -0.44 -9.40 19.28
CA ASN A 316 -1.20 -9.65 20.49
C ASN A 316 -0.44 -10.61 21.41
N HIS A 317 0.13 -10.08 22.48
CA HIS A 317 0.95 -10.82 23.45
C HIS A 317 0.23 -12.02 24.10
N LYS A 318 -1.12 -12.06 24.11
CA LYS A 318 -1.87 -13.22 24.61
C LYS A 318 -1.70 -14.48 23.74
N PHE A 319 -1.36 -14.30 22.47
CA PHE A 319 -1.20 -15.37 21.50
C PHE A 319 0.27 -15.69 21.22
N VAL A 320 1.22 -14.97 21.82
CA VAL A 320 2.65 -15.25 21.62
C VAL A 320 3.03 -16.54 22.33
N GLY A 321 3.65 -17.45 21.60
CA GLY A 321 4.04 -18.78 22.09
C GLY A 321 4.57 -19.64 20.96
N HIS A 322 5.22 -20.76 21.29
CA HIS A 322 5.93 -21.59 20.31
C HIS A 322 5.06 -21.97 19.09
N ASP A 323 3.86 -22.52 19.34
CA ASP A 323 2.98 -22.99 18.27
C ASP A 323 2.45 -21.86 17.38
N ASN A 324 2.02 -20.75 17.98
CA ASN A 324 1.52 -19.59 17.22
C ASN A 324 2.65 -18.91 16.45
N ASP A 325 3.82 -18.75 17.06
CA ASP A 325 5.00 -18.16 16.41
C ASP A 325 5.48 -19.03 15.24
N LEU A 326 5.42 -20.37 15.36
CA LEU A 326 5.69 -21.31 14.27
C LEU A 326 4.70 -21.17 13.11
N LYS A 327 3.39 -21.05 13.41
CA LYS A 327 2.37 -20.81 12.39
C LYS A 327 2.57 -19.45 11.70
N CYS A 328 2.83 -18.38 12.47
CA CYS A 328 3.20 -17.05 11.97
C CYS A 328 4.37 -17.12 10.99
N TYR A 329 5.43 -17.83 11.39
CA TYR A 329 6.60 -18.03 10.56
C TYR A 329 6.27 -18.80 9.27
N SER A 330 5.55 -19.92 9.37
CA SER A 330 5.14 -20.73 8.23
C SER A 330 4.32 -19.90 7.21
N GLU A 331 3.29 -19.19 7.66
CA GLU A 331 2.46 -18.35 6.78
C GLU A 331 3.25 -17.17 6.19
N GLY A 332 4.12 -16.56 6.99
CA GLY A 332 5.02 -15.52 6.51
C GLY A 332 5.96 -16.01 5.40
N VAL A 333 6.58 -17.17 5.58
CA VAL A 333 7.46 -17.79 4.58
C VAL A 333 6.69 -18.20 3.33
N LYS A 334 5.46 -18.73 3.47
CA LYS A 334 4.58 -18.98 2.31
C LYS A 334 4.32 -17.70 1.52
N ARG A 335 4.06 -16.58 2.20
CA ARG A 335 3.85 -15.29 1.55
C ARG A 335 5.12 -14.76 0.87
N LEU A 336 6.29 -14.92 1.48
CA LEU A 336 7.57 -14.56 0.85
C LEU A 336 7.85 -15.41 -0.40
N ASN A 337 7.58 -16.72 -0.37
CA ASN A 337 7.68 -17.59 -1.55
C ASN A 337 6.76 -17.11 -2.69
N PHE A 338 5.52 -16.71 -2.37
CA PHE A 338 4.62 -16.15 -3.36
C PHE A 338 5.19 -14.86 -3.98
N TYR A 339 5.78 -13.99 -3.17
CA TYR A 339 6.39 -12.77 -3.66
C TYR A 339 7.68 -13.02 -4.45
N SER A 340 8.55 -13.93 -4.03
CA SER A 340 9.84 -14.18 -4.70
C SER A 340 9.69 -14.66 -6.14
N GLN A 341 8.53 -15.22 -6.50
CA GLN A 341 8.19 -15.59 -7.87
C GLN A 341 7.87 -14.38 -8.77
N LYS A 342 7.64 -13.19 -8.20
CA LYS A 342 7.35 -11.96 -8.94
C LYS A 342 8.66 -11.23 -9.25
N LYS A 343 8.82 -10.80 -10.51
CA LYS A 343 9.99 -10.02 -10.92
C LYS A 343 10.03 -8.67 -10.21
N GLY A 344 11.22 -8.25 -9.78
CA GLY A 344 11.45 -6.92 -9.23
C GLY A 344 11.11 -6.76 -7.75
N ILE A 345 10.86 -7.83 -7.00
CA ILE A 345 10.75 -7.74 -5.54
C ILE A 345 11.99 -8.27 -4.84
N TYR A 346 12.42 -7.54 -3.82
CA TYR A 346 13.57 -7.86 -2.99
C TYR A 346 13.19 -7.75 -1.51
N PHE A 347 13.86 -8.52 -0.66
CA PHE A 347 13.60 -8.63 0.77
C PHE A 347 14.77 -8.08 1.57
N LEU A 348 14.44 -7.38 2.64
CA LEU A 348 15.40 -6.92 3.62
C LEU A 348 14.93 -7.35 5.01
N PHE A 349 15.63 -8.33 5.59
CA PHE A 349 15.26 -9.01 6.85
C PHE A 349 15.81 -8.31 8.10
N TRP A 350 15.73 -6.98 8.15
CA TRP A 350 16.29 -6.17 9.24
C TRP A 350 15.75 -6.54 10.62
N CYS A 351 14.42 -6.69 10.75
CA CYS A 351 13.79 -7.05 12.02
C CYS A 351 14.31 -8.38 12.56
N LEU A 352 14.53 -9.35 11.67
CA LEU A 352 15.01 -10.67 12.02
C LEU A 352 16.49 -10.63 12.41
N TYR A 353 17.32 -9.95 11.61
CA TYR A 353 18.76 -9.84 11.88
C TYR A 353 19.03 -9.19 13.24
N GLY A 354 18.40 -8.04 13.50
CA GLY A 354 18.56 -7.37 14.79
C GLY A 354 18.03 -8.18 15.98
N ARG A 355 16.95 -8.95 15.79
CA ARG A 355 16.40 -9.81 16.86
C ARG A 355 17.34 -10.96 17.17
N GLU A 356 17.91 -11.58 16.13
CA GLU A 356 18.92 -12.62 16.26
C GLU A 356 20.18 -12.09 16.98
N SER A 357 20.70 -10.93 16.58
CA SER A 357 21.87 -10.30 17.24
C SER A 357 21.64 -10.05 18.73
N LEU A 358 20.52 -9.40 19.08
CA LEU A 358 20.15 -9.15 20.49
C LEU A 358 19.99 -10.45 21.29
N ASN A 359 19.47 -11.51 20.67
CA ASN A 359 19.36 -12.81 21.33
C ASN A 359 20.74 -13.44 21.60
N ARG A 360 21.68 -13.33 20.64
CA ARG A 360 23.05 -13.83 20.79
C ARG A 360 23.78 -13.14 21.95
N VAL A 361 23.73 -11.80 22.01
CA VAL A 361 24.35 -11.03 23.10
C VAL A 361 23.72 -11.34 24.46
N ARG A 362 22.41 -11.62 24.49
CA ARG A 362 21.71 -12.06 25.71
C ARG A 362 21.92 -13.54 26.05
N GLY A 363 22.76 -14.27 25.31
CA GLY A 363 23.03 -15.69 25.52
C GLY A 363 21.82 -16.61 25.26
N LYS A 364 20.84 -16.16 24.48
CA LYS A 364 19.62 -16.94 24.19
C LYS A 364 19.80 -17.80 22.94
N PHE A 365 19.24 -19.01 22.99
CA PHE A 365 19.23 -19.97 21.87
C PHE A 365 20.63 -20.36 21.39
N ILE A 366 21.61 -20.33 22.29
CA ILE A 366 22.96 -20.84 22.06
C ILE A 366 22.97 -22.32 22.43
N ASN A 367 23.29 -23.17 21.46
CA ASN A 367 23.44 -24.60 21.67
C ASN A 367 24.71 -24.90 22.47
N ASN A 368 24.83 -26.13 22.99
CA ASN A 368 26.00 -26.57 23.76
C ASN A 368 27.34 -26.44 23.02
N ASN A 369 27.32 -26.36 21.69
CA ASN A 369 28.49 -26.18 20.83
C ASN A 369 28.80 -24.69 20.52
N GLY A 370 28.12 -23.73 21.15
CA GLY A 370 28.30 -22.30 20.93
C GLY A 370 27.60 -21.74 19.68
N SER A 371 26.93 -22.58 18.88
CA SER A 371 26.16 -22.14 17.72
C SER A 371 24.80 -21.56 18.11
N TYR A 372 24.35 -20.51 17.43
CA TYR A 372 22.99 -19.98 17.60
C TYR A 372 22.00 -20.78 16.74
N ASN A 373 20.87 -21.15 17.34
CA ASN A 373 19.77 -21.77 16.62
C ASN A 373 18.43 -21.43 17.31
N HIS A 374 17.74 -20.41 16.81
CA HIS A 374 16.39 -20.14 17.29
C HIS A 374 15.45 -21.29 16.89
N PRO A 375 14.49 -21.69 17.76
CA PRO A 375 13.57 -22.79 17.47
C PRO A 375 12.54 -22.50 16.35
N ILE A 376 12.57 -21.33 15.70
CA ILE A 376 11.51 -20.87 14.78
C ILE A 376 12.09 -20.21 13.54
N TRP A 377 12.91 -19.17 13.70
CA TRP A 377 13.48 -18.42 12.57
C TRP A 377 14.98 -18.24 12.75
N ASN A 378 15.75 -18.43 11.68
CA ASN A 378 17.17 -18.07 11.68
C ASN A 378 17.44 -17.17 10.47
N TYR A 379 18.17 -16.08 10.67
CA TYR A 379 18.45 -15.08 9.64
C TYR A 379 19.10 -15.70 8.41
N TYR A 380 20.22 -16.42 8.60
CA TYR A 380 20.96 -17.04 7.50
C TYR A 380 20.15 -18.11 6.75
N TYR A 381 19.21 -18.78 7.41
CA TYR A 381 18.30 -19.69 6.73
C TYR A 381 17.42 -18.94 5.72
N LEU A 382 16.83 -17.80 6.10
CA LEU A 382 16.00 -17.00 5.19
C LEU A 382 16.82 -16.35 4.08
N ILE A 383 18.00 -15.82 4.39
CA ILE A 383 18.91 -15.27 3.39
C ILE A 383 19.27 -16.32 2.34
N ASN A 384 19.64 -17.54 2.77
CA ASN A 384 19.96 -18.61 1.83
C ASN A 384 18.73 -19.08 1.03
N LYS A 385 17.56 -19.19 1.69
CA LYS A 385 16.30 -19.59 1.04
C LYS A 385 15.85 -18.62 -0.05
N PHE A 386 16.03 -17.33 0.18
CA PHE A 386 15.61 -16.25 -0.72
C PHE A 386 16.80 -15.51 -1.33
N LYS A 387 17.93 -16.20 -1.56
CA LYS A 387 19.21 -15.59 -1.96
C LYS A 387 19.10 -14.69 -3.20
N ASP A 388 18.27 -15.08 -4.17
CA ASP A 388 18.10 -14.36 -5.44
C ASP A 388 17.21 -13.11 -5.29
N ASN A 389 16.56 -12.95 -4.14
CA ASN A 389 15.67 -11.83 -3.83
C ASN A 389 16.10 -11.08 -2.56
N SER A 390 17.19 -11.44 -1.89
CA SER A 390 17.48 -10.87 -0.55
C SER A 390 18.73 -10.01 -0.54
N ILE A 391 18.63 -8.90 0.19
CA ILE A 391 19.76 -8.05 0.53
C ILE A 391 20.29 -8.53 1.88
N ASP A 392 21.48 -9.14 1.88
CA ASP A 392 22.14 -9.54 3.12
C ASP A 392 22.74 -8.31 3.80
N VAL A 393 22.10 -7.86 4.88
CA VAL A 393 22.56 -6.70 5.65
C VAL A 393 23.67 -7.07 6.64
N SER A 394 23.87 -8.36 6.93
CA SER A 394 24.89 -8.80 7.90
C SER A 394 26.31 -8.52 7.43
N THR A 395 26.53 -8.48 6.11
CA THR A 395 27.83 -8.12 5.51
C THR A 395 28.22 -6.65 5.69
N TYR A 396 27.28 -5.80 6.13
CA TYR A 396 27.48 -4.37 6.31
C TYR A 396 27.36 -3.92 7.77
N PHE A 397 26.76 -4.74 8.63
CA PHE A 397 26.46 -4.41 10.01
C PHE A 397 26.87 -5.56 10.94
N GLU A 398 28.17 -5.75 11.14
CA GLU A 398 28.69 -6.77 12.07
C GLU A 398 28.19 -6.54 13.51
N ASP A 399 28.15 -5.26 13.95
CA ASP A 399 27.56 -4.85 15.23
C ASP A 399 26.28 -4.02 15.02
N ILE A 400 25.17 -4.69 14.71
CA ILE A 400 23.86 -4.03 14.57
C ILE A 400 23.36 -3.34 15.85
N GLU A 401 23.87 -3.69 17.04
CA GLU A 401 23.40 -3.09 18.30
C GLU A 401 23.76 -1.62 18.40
N SER A 402 24.95 -1.24 17.89
CA SER A 402 25.36 0.15 17.76
C SER A 402 24.50 0.96 16.76
N HIS A 403 23.69 0.28 15.95
CA HIS A 403 22.89 0.87 14.87
C HIS A 403 21.40 0.98 15.18
N ILE A 404 20.94 0.50 16.34
CA ILE A 404 19.53 0.54 16.76
C ILE A 404 19.31 1.43 17.99
N VAL A 405 18.09 1.94 18.17
CA VAL A 405 17.75 2.88 19.26
C VAL A 405 16.80 2.31 20.32
N ASP A 406 16.22 1.13 20.09
CA ASP A 406 15.30 0.49 21.03
C ASP A 406 15.16 -1.04 20.80
N ASP A 407 14.43 -1.73 21.68
CA ASP A 407 14.13 -3.17 21.59
C ASP A 407 13.24 -3.56 20.39
N SER A 408 12.65 -2.57 19.72
CA SER A 408 11.92 -2.77 18.45
C SER A 408 12.85 -2.73 17.25
N ILE A 409 14.16 -2.57 17.45
CA ILE A 409 15.20 -2.65 16.41
C ILE A 409 15.06 -1.47 15.42
N HIS A 410 14.60 -0.31 15.89
CA HIS A 410 14.54 0.86 15.01
C HIS A 410 15.96 1.36 14.69
N PRO A 411 16.32 1.53 13.40
CA PRO A 411 17.61 2.11 13.02
C PRO A 411 17.82 3.53 13.56
N ASN A 412 19.05 3.86 13.92
CA ASN A 412 19.48 5.22 14.20
C ASN A 412 19.70 6.03 12.90
N ASP A 413 19.92 7.34 13.03
CA ASP A 413 19.96 8.28 11.90
C ASP A 413 21.10 7.95 10.92
N LYS A 414 22.27 7.57 11.44
CA LYS A 414 23.43 7.14 10.63
C LYS A 414 23.12 5.85 9.87
N CYS A 415 22.42 4.92 10.51
CA CYS A 415 22.05 3.65 9.91
C CYS A 415 21.10 3.81 8.71
N TYR A 416 20.15 4.73 8.75
CA TYR A 416 19.27 4.99 7.59
C TYR A 416 20.05 5.48 6.37
N ALA A 417 21.05 6.34 6.56
CA ALA A 417 21.91 6.79 5.45
C ALA A 417 22.75 5.65 4.85
N ILE A 418 23.19 4.69 5.67
CA ILE A 418 23.92 3.51 5.21
C ILE A 418 22.97 2.57 4.45
N LEU A 419 21.77 2.31 4.98
CA LEU A 419 20.77 1.48 4.32
C LEU A 419 20.39 2.00 2.93
N ASP A 420 20.26 3.32 2.75
CA ASP A 420 20.03 3.94 1.44
C ASP A 420 21.10 3.52 0.43
N ARG A 421 22.39 3.67 0.79
CA ARG A 421 23.53 3.32 -0.07
C ARG A 421 23.61 1.83 -0.38
N ILE A 422 23.40 0.98 0.61
CA ILE A 422 23.41 -0.49 0.43
C ILE A 422 22.34 -0.90 -0.58
N MET A 423 21.12 -0.38 -0.41
CA MET A 423 20.01 -0.70 -1.30
C MET A 423 20.28 -0.22 -2.73
N ILE A 424 20.84 0.99 -2.91
CA ILE A 424 21.21 1.49 -4.25
C ILE A 424 22.26 0.57 -4.89
N SER A 425 23.37 0.33 -4.18
CA SER A 425 24.48 -0.50 -4.67
C SER A 425 24.01 -1.89 -5.08
N TYR A 426 23.18 -2.53 -4.27
CA TYR A 426 22.63 -3.85 -4.57
C TYR A 426 21.76 -3.83 -5.84
N LEU A 427 20.90 -2.82 -5.97
CA LEU A 427 20.04 -2.68 -7.14
C LEU A 427 20.81 -2.41 -8.42
N ASP A 428 21.95 -1.72 -8.35
CA ASP A 428 22.85 -1.47 -9.47
C ASP A 428 23.58 -2.74 -9.89
N THR A 429 24.03 -3.58 -8.94
CA THR A 429 24.68 -4.86 -9.23
C THR A 429 23.78 -5.83 -10.00
N ILE A 430 22.48 -5.86 -9.71
CA ILE A 430 21.53 -6.76 -10.39
C ILE A 430 21.08 -6.23 -11.77
N ASN A 431 21.34 -4.95 -12.05
CA ASN A 431 21.05 -4.35 -13.35
C ASN A 431 22.18 -4.55 -14.37
N GLN A 432 23.37 -4.96 -13.93
CA GLN A 432 24.52 -5.35 -14.75
C GLN A 432 24.41 -6.83 -15.12
#